data_AF-A0A847WYK6-F1
#
_entry.id   AF-A0A847WYK6-F1
#
_cell.length_a   1.000
_cell.length_b   1.000
_cell.length_c   1.000
_cell.angle_alpha   90.00
_cell.angle_beta   90.00
_cell.angle_gamma   90.00
#
_symmetry.space_group_name_H-M   'P 1'
#
loop_
_entity.id
_entity.type
_entity.pdbx_description
1 polymer ?
#
loop_
_entity_poly.entity_id
_entity_poly.type
_entity_poly.pdbx_seq_one_letter_code
_entity_poly.pdbx_strand_id
1 'polypeptide(L)' 'MGRIEIALGFDDNFWAPAFATIRSVCLMAAAPQRLRFHLLCQGLSDAHRSAIAKLNEEHPVELVFIDLDQSAIFAE' A
#
# COMPACT_ATOMS: atom_id res chain seq x y z
N MET A 1 11.24 -6.40 -19.25
CA MET A 1 11.52 -6.66 -17.82
C MET A 1 10.20 -6.62 -17.06
N GLY A 2 9.85 -7.63 -16.24
CA GLY A 2 8.54 -7.72 -15.57
C GLY A 2 8.39 -6.81 -14.33
N ARG A 3 7.15 -6.54 -13.91
CA ARG A 3 6.84 -5.86 -12.64
C ARG A 3 7.04 -6.79 -11.43
N ILE A 4 7.22 -6.20 -10.26
CA ILE A 4 7.21 -6.89 -8.95
C ILE A 4 5.92 -6.47 -8.27
N GLU A 5 5.00 -7.41 -8.13
CA GLU A 5 3.67 -7.21 -7.55
C GLU A 5 3.71 -7.62 -6.07
N ILE A 6 3.28 -6.74 -5.16
CA ILE A 6 3.31 -6.96 -3.72
C ILE A 6 1.93 -6.67 -3.14
N ALA A 7 1.31 -7.61 -2.45
CA ALA A 7 0.05 -7.39 -1.76
C ALA A 7 0.29 -7.16 -0.25
N LEU A 8 -0.36 -6.16 0.32
CA LEU A 8 -0.40 -5.88 1.75
C LEU A 8 -1.86 -5.75 2.19
N GLY A 9 -2.28 -6.54 3.17
CA GLY A 9 -3.57 -6.41 3.85
C GLY A 9 -3.39 -5.75 5.21
N PHE A 10 -4.19 -4.72 5.52
CA PHE A 10 -4.16 -4.03 6.80
C PHE A 10 -5.46 -3.25 7.06
N ASP A 11 -5.74 -2.96 8.33
CA ASP A 11 -6.78 -2.02 8.74
C ASP A 11 -6.17 -0.65 9.11
N ASP A 12 -7.01 0.29 9.54
CA ASP A 12 -6.54 1.60 9.99
C ASP A 12 -5.60 1.55 11.20
N ASN A 13 -5.63 0.51 12.05
CA ASN A 13 -4.71 0.38 13.19
C ASN A 13 -3.29 -0.02 12.75
N PHE A 14 -3.18 -0.70 11.61
CA PHE A 14 -1.90 -1.17 11.04
C PHE A 14 -1.36 -0.29 9.90
N TRP A 15 -1.93 0.92 9.69
CA TRP A 15 -1.49 1.83 8.63
C TRP A 15 -0.02 2.24 8.73
N ALA A 16 0.49 2.50 9.94
CA ALA A 16 1.86 2.98 10.14
C ALA A 16 2.91 1.87 9.87
N PRO A 17 2.73 0.62 10.35
CA PRO A 17 3.54 -0.51 9.91
C PRO A 17 3.50 -0.75 8.39
N ALA A 18 2.32 -0.62 7.75
CA ALA A 18 2.20 -0.75 6.32
C ALA A 18 3.00 0.34 5.58
N PHE A 19 2.86 1.60 6.01
CA PHE A 19 3.64 2.73 5.49
C PHE A 19 5.16 2.48 5.59
N ALA A 20 5.64 2.07 6.77
CA ALA A 20 7.05 1.79 6.99
C ALA A 20 7.56 0.63 6.11
N THR A 21 6.74 -0.41 5.91
CA THR A 21 7.05 -1.55 5.06
C THR A 21 7.21 -1.14 3.60
N ILE A 22 6.25 -0.38 3.05
CA ILE A 22 6.30 0.12 1.67
C ILE A 22 7.57 0.95 1.47
N ARG A 23 7.84 1.90 2.38
CA ARG A 23 9.03 2.76 2.32
C ARG A 23 10.33 1.97 2.40
N SER A 24 10.40 0.95 3.27
CA SER A 24 11.59 0.08 3.38
C SER A 24 11.88 -0.67 2.08
N VAL A 25 10.84 -1.24 1.45
CA VAL A 25 10.99 -1.94 0.16
C VAL A 25 11.44 -0.97 -0.94
N CYS A 26 10.89 0.25 -1.00
CA CYS A 26 11.32 1.27 -1.95
C CYS A 26 12.81 1.63 -1.80
N LEU A 27 13.31 1.75 -0.56
CA LEU A 27 14.71 2.06 -0.28
C LEU A 27 15.68 0.92 -0.64
N MET A 28 15.21 -0.33 -0.55
CA MET A 28 16.06 -1.52 -0.77
C MET A 28 15.99 -2.06 -2.20
N ALA A 29 14.99 -1.67 -3.00
CA ALA A 29 14.83 -2.15 -4.36
C ALA A 29 15.86 -1.52 -5.31
N ALA A 30 16.55 -2.36 -6.10
CA ALA A 30 17.47 -1.88 -7.15
C ALA A 30 16.75 -1.16 -8.32
N ALA A 31 15.43 -1.35 -8.45
CA ALA A 31 14.62 -0.76 -9.50
C ALA A 31 13.20 -0.45 -8.97
N PRO A 32 13.03 0.59 -8.13
CA PRO A 32 11.76 0.93 -7.48
C PRO A 32 10.61 1.17 -8.47
N GLN A 33 10.91 1.64 -9.69
CA GLN A 33 9.96 1.80 -10.81
C GLN A 33 9.29 0.50 -11.29
N ARG A 34 9.76 -0.66 -10.84
CA ARG A 34 9.14 -1.95 -11.14
C ARG A 34 8.16 -2.40 -10.06
N LEU A 35 8.11 -1.72 -8.92
CA LEU A 35 7.27 -2.08 -7.78
C LEU A 35 5.83 -1.61 -7.99
N ARG A 36 4.88 -2.50 -7.72
CA ARG A 36 3.46 -2.17 -7.60
C ARG A 36 2.90 -2.81 -6.33
N PHE A 37 2.39 -1.98 -5.43
CA PHE A 37 1.73 -2.43 -4.21
C PHE A 37 0.21 -2.46 -4.40
N HIS A 38 -0.39 -3.58 -4.05
CA HIS A 38 -1.83 -3.74 -3.89
C HIS A 38 -2.13 -3.66 -2.40
N LEU A 39 -2.75 -2.56 -1.98
CA LEU A 39 -3.05 -2.24 -0.60
C LEU A 39 -4.52 -2.59 -0.35
N LEU A 40 -4.74 -3.76 0.24
CA LEU A 40 -6.06 -4.25 0.62
C LEU A 40 -6.39 -3.67 2.00
N CYS A 41 -7.21 -2.63 2.03
CA CYS A 41 -7.44 -1.80 3.21
C CYS A 41 -8.86 -1.97 3.74
N GLN A 42 -9.02 -2.10 5.05
CA GLN A 42 -10.33 -2.07 5.73
C GLN A 42 -10.42 -0.84 6.65
N GLY A 43 -11.45 -0.01 6.52
CA GLY A 43 -11.68 1.16 7.37
C GLY A 43 -10.60 2.24 7.34
N LEU A 44 -9.73 2.28 6.32
CA LEU A 44 -8.58 3.18 6.27
C LEU A 44 -9.04 4.65 6.16
N SER A 45 -8.68 5.47 7.14
CA SER A 45 -9.05 6.88 7.17
C SER A 45 -8.43 7.67 6.01
N ASP A 46 -9.09 8.75 5.59
CA ASP A 46 -8.57 9.64 4.53
C ASP A 46 -7.19 10.22 4.86
N ALA A 47 -6.94 10.50 6.14
CA ALA A 47 -5.66 11.02 6.62
C ALA A 47 -4.53 10.01 6.41
N HIS A 48 -4.74 8.75 6.83
CA HIS A 48 -3.75 7.69 6.68
C HIS A 48 -3.59 7.27 5.20
N ARG A 49 -4.69 7.20 4.44
CA ARG A 49 -4.66 6.98 2.98
C ARG A 49 -3.81 8.05 2.28
N SER A 50 -4.01 9.31 2.63
CA SER A 50 -3.25 10.44 2.08
C SER A 50 -1.77 10.36 2.46
N ALA A 51 -1.45 9.96 3.69
CA ALA A 51 -0.07 9.76 4.12
C ALA A 51 0.64 8.67 3.30
N ILE A 52 -0.02 7.53 3.07
CA ILE A 52 0.52 6.44 2.24
C ILE A 52 0.65 6.87 0.77
N ALA A 53 -0.33 7.58 0.23
CA ALA A 53 -0.32 8.04 -1.16
C ALA A 53 0.88 8.94 -1.50
N LYS A 54 1.39 9.72 -0.54
CA LYS A 54 2.58 10.56 -0.71
C LYS A 54 3.86 9.77 -1.03
N LEU A 55 3.92 8.46 -0.72
CA LEU A 55 5.10 7.65 -1.05
C LEU A 55 5.34 7.53 -2.57
N ASN A 56 4.32 7.72 -3.40
CA ASN A 56 4.47 7.81 -4.87
C ASN A 56 5.22 9.09 -5.29
N GLU A 57 5.09 10.18 -4.54
CA GLU A 57 5.81 11.43 -4.82
C GLU A 57 7.30 11.30 -4.41
N GLU A 58 7.58 10.55 -3.34
CA GLU A 58 8.93 10.33 -2.81
C GLU A 58 9.71 9.24 -3.57
N HIS A 59 9.01 8.26 -4.13
CA HIS A 59 9.58 7.10 -4.79
C HIS A 59 8.79 6.75 -6.05
N PRO A 60 9.43 6.30 -7.14
CA PRO A 60 8.72 5.93 -8.37
C PRO A 60 8.03 4.56 -8.19
N VAL A 61 7.02 4.47 -7.32
CA VAL A 61 6.28 3.25 -6.99
C VAL A 61 4.80 3.41 -7.36
N GLU A 62 4.18 2.34 -7.85
CA GLU A 62 2.73 2.32 -8.08
C GLU A 62 1.99 1.80 -6.83
N LEU A 63 0.99 2.53 -6.35
CA LEU A 63 0.15 2.16 -5.22
C LEU A 63 -1.30 1.97 -5.70
N VAL A 64 -1.85 0.79 -5.52
CA VAL A 64 -3.24 0.44 -5.84
C VAL A 64 -3.98 0.19 -4.54
N PHE A 65 -4.88 1.10 -4.18
CA PHE A 65 -5.75 0.92 -3.01
C PHE A 65 -6.97 0.10 -3.41
N ILE A 66 -7.23 -0.95 -2.64
CA ILE A 66 -8.37 -1.86 -2.78
C ILE A 66 -9.13 -1.79 -1.47
N ASP A 67 -10.31 -1.19 -1.51
CA ASP A 67 -11.19 -1.06 -0.35
C ASP A 67 -11.90 -2.39 -0.07
N LEU A 68 -11.70 -2.92 1.13
CA LEU A 68 -12.30 -4.16 1.60
C LEU A 68 -13.63 -3.95 2.34
N ASP A 69 -13.99 -2.73 2.71
CA ASP A 69 -15.26 -2.43 3.42
C ASP A 69 -16.47 -2.77 2.53
N GLN A 70 -16.26 -2.86 1.21
CA GLN A 70 -17.29 -3.25 0.23
C GLN A 70 -17.29 -4.74 -0.09
N SER A 71 -16.37 -5.53 0.48
CA SER A 71 -16.24 -6.96 0.19
C SER A 71 -17.09 -7.79 1.16
N ALA A 72 -18.05 -8.53 0.61
CA ALA A 72 -18.94 -9.42 1.35
C ALA A 72 -18.23 -10.54 2.14
N ILE A 73 -16.94 -10.76 1.91
CA ILE A 73 -16.11 -11.75 2.63
C ILE A 73 -15.66 -11.25 4.00
N PHE A 74 -15.64 -9.93 4.23
CA PHE A 74 -15.21 -9.30 5.49
C PHE A 74 -16.38 -8.72 6.32
N ALA A 75 -17.62 -8.90 5.85
CA ALA A 75 -18.81 -8.58 6.61
C ALA A 75 -19.17 -9.77 7.52
N GLU A 76 -18.52 -9.86 8.69
CA GLU A 76 -19.03 -10.67 9.81
C GLU A 76 -20.10 -9.91 10.60
#